data_AF-A0A662UYP0-F1
#
_entry.id   AF-A0A662UYP0-F1
#
_cell.length_a   1.000
_cell.length_b   1.000
_cell.length_c   1.000
_cell.angle_alpha   90.00
_cell.angle_beta   90.00
_cell.angle_gamma   90.00
#
_symmetry.space_group_name_H-M   'P 1'
#
loop_
_entity.id
_entity.type
_entity.pdbx_description
1 polymer ?
#
loop_
_entity_poly.entity_id
_entity_poly.type
_entity_poly.pdbx_seq_one_letter_code
_entity_poly.pdbx_strand_id
1 'polypeptide(L)'
;MEYELLVTAFYLSALSYYIGTLLYMLPIPFYGVKKWAPTLMVDGIFSAILVFAYTILLWLIEYFGELLGSDWTSFYTWLGVKTGIVATLMTVLRVIAASASFTGAKVIVSSVISPLISSLTYVTMTLLTIAMIAVIITSYGARLLTLGILLHAVPFRLTRASGAMIISIIMVFSIGLPIMPLYVELLSQPIGVPDLIVVDYGIAYVKIHVNDSIGNPISFPVFKAFTHDNMTLAVYYGGEDGIIDATRQDSGLPGSRSYNVDIDIAGIHLFKTIDPVKEYMNGNNTFYKLHISINNTLQLEPLHLIYLEGISIQNYSLGSGYYELVVYSYESNYFYVITCQQDTVIVYIDGEIESPLETISYTWYNIDMVSLKYQLSSGQHTIAIEISYNEIPVPEVDEVYYLRDIANISLLSPLTIINPIVYLIFNLFIAPLSYIVVLVSSSYALAKLIGGTTPSLFRALTVGGRL
;
A
#
# COMPACT_ATOMS: atom_id res chain seq x y z
N MET A 1 2.42 0.52 -38.95
CA MET A 1 3.78 0.60 -38.37
C MET A 1 4.49 -0.75 -38.28
N GLU A 2 4.06 -1.74 -37.48
CA GLU A 2 4.78 -3.04 -37.38
C GLU A 2 4.88 -3.77 -38.73
N TYR A 3 3.77 -3.85 -39.45
CA TYR A 3 3.72 -4.41 -40.81
C TYR A 3 4.66 -3.67 -41.79
N GLU A 4 4.71 -2.33 -41.72
CA GLU A 4 5.56 -1.51 -42.60
C GLU A 4 7.05 -1.75 -42.32
N LEU A 5 7.43 -1.94 -41.04
CA LEU A 5 8.80 -2.28 -40.65
C LEU A 5 9.20 -3.66 -41.15
N LEU A 6 8.32 -4.66 -41.06
CA LEU A 6 8.56 -6.02 -41.57
C LEU A 6 8.69 -6.03 -43.10
N VAL A 7 7.82 -5.31 -43.81
CA VAL A 7 7.91 -5.16 -45.27
C VAL A 7 9.23 -4.50 -45.68
N THR A 8 9.64 -3.46 -44.95
CA THR A 8 10.93 -2.79 -45.18
C THR A 8 12.10 -3.73 -44.91
N ALA A 9 12.05 -4.51 -43.83
CA ALA A 9 13.06 -5.52 -43.51
C ALA A 9 13.18 -6.59 -44.62
N PHE A 10 12.05 -7.02 -45.18
CA PHE A 10 12.04 -7.96 -46.31
C PHE A 10 12.70 -7.35 -47.56
N TYR A 11 12.37 -6.11 -47.93
CA TYR A 11 13.01 -5.45 -49.07
C TYR A 11 14.51 -5.24 -48.86
N LEU A 12 14.96 -4.89 -47.64
CA LEU A 12 16.37 -4.79 -47.31
C LEU A 12 17.10 -6.14 -47.41
N SER A 13 16.46 -7.21 -46.96
CA SER A 13 16.95 -8.57 -47.10
C SER A 13 17.10 -8.97 -48.58
N ALA A 14 16.08 -8.72 -49.40
CA ALA A 14 16.12 -8.97 -50.83
C ALA A 14 17.22 -8.14 -51.53
N LEU A 15 17.35 -6.86 -51.15
CA LEU A 15 18.41 -5.99 -51.65
C LEU A 15 19.81 -6.53 -51.30
N SER A 16 20.03 -7.00 -50.07
CA SER A 16 21.29 -7.63 -49.66
C SER A 16 21.61 -8.86 -50.52
N TYR A 17 20.60 -9.68 -50.80
CA TYR A 17 20.75 -10.85 -51.67
C TYR A 17 21.14 -10.46 -53.10
N TYR A 18 20.41 -9.52 -53.70
CA TYR A 18 20.68 -9.07 -55.07
C TYR A 18 22.04 -8.38 -55.21
N ILE A 19 22.44 -7.54 -54.25
CA ILE A 19 23.80 -6.96 -54.22
C ILE A 19 24.84 -8.09 -54.17
N GLY A 20 24.61 -9.12 -53.34
CA GLY A 20 25.47 -10.29 -53.28
C GLY A 20 25.60 -11.01 -54.63
N THR A 21 24.48 -11.27 -55.32
CA THR A 21 24.50 -11.90 -56.66
C THR A 21 25.23 -11.06 -57.70
N LEU A 22 25.02 -9.74 -57.70
CA LEU A 22 25.66 -8.82 -58.64
C LEU A 22 27.17 -8.78 -58.43
N LEU A 23 27.62 -8.71 -57.17
CA LEU A 23 29.06 -8.78 -56.83
C LEU A 23 29.68 -10.13 -57.22
N TYR A 24 28.91 -11.22 -57.17
CA TYR A 24 29.41 -12.54 -57.57
C TYR A 24 29.59 -12.64 -59.10
N MET A 25 28.67 -12.06 -59.86
CA MET A 25 28.65 -12.07 -61.34
C MET A 25 29.64 -11.09 -61.97
N LEU A 26 30.14 -10.09 -61.22
CA LEU A 26 31.03 -9.08 -61.77
C LEU A 26 32.35 -9.70 -62.27
N PRO A 27 32.80 -9.37 -63.51
CA PRO A 27 34.04 -9.88 -64.08
C PRO A 27 35.26 -9.09 -63.56
N ILE A 28 35.36 -8.92 -62.23
CA ILE A 28 36.47 -8.19 -61.60
C ILE A 28 37.30 -9.14 -60.71
N PRO A 29 38.64 -9.20 -60.89
CA PRO A 29 39.50 -10.11 -60.14
C PRO A 29 39.89 -9.61 -58.73
N PHE A 30 38.99 -8.91 -58.01
CA PHE A 30 39.24 -8.52 -56.62
C PHE A 30 38.71 -9.60 -55.66
N TYR A 31 39.62 -10.45 -55.19
CA TYR A 31 39.30 -11.54 -54.24
C TYR A 31 38.58 -11.05 -52.99
N GLY A 32 38.94 -9.86 -52.48
CA GLY A 32 38.30 -9.23 -51.33
C GLY A 32 36.80 -9.03 -51.55
N VAL A 33 36.41 -8.37 -52.65
CA VAL A 33 35.01 -8.07 -52.99
C VAL A 33 34.21 -9.35 -53.26
N LYS A 34 34.83 -10.32 -53.94
CA LYS A 34 34.17 -11.60 -54.28
C LYS A 34 33.89 -12.49 -53.07
N LYS A 35 34.65 -12.33 -51.97
CA LYS A 35 34.40 -13.01 -50.69
C LYS A 35 33.14 -12.48 -49.97
N TRP A 36 32.79 -11.22 -50.16
CA TRP A 36 31.58 -10.62 -49.57
C TRP A 36 30.30 -11.08 -50.26
N ALA A 37 30.37 -11.41 -51.55
CA ALA A 37 29.22 -11.84 -52.34
C ALA A 37 28.44 -13.04 -51.74
N PRO A 38 29.05 -14.21 -51.46
CA PRO A 38 28.34 -15.34 -50.85
C PRO A 38 27.86 -15.02 -49.42
N THR A 39 28.61 -14.18 -48.71
CA THR A 39 28.26 -13.76 -47.34
C THR A 39 26.97 -12.93 -47.34
N LEU A 40 26.85 -11.96 -48.26
CA LEU A 40 25.67 -11.11 -48.40
C LEU A 40 24.42 -11.88 -48.87
N MET A 41 24.61 -12.89 -49.73
CA MET A 41 23.52 -13.78 -50.15
C MET A 41 22.97 -14.59 -48.98
N VAL A 42 23.85 -15.22 -48.20
CA VAL A 42 23.48 -15.99 -47.00
C VAL A 42 22.78 -15.08 -45.97
N ASP A 43 23.29 -13.88 -45.76
CA ASP A 43 22.71 -12.92 -44.82
C ASP A 43 21.32 -12.42 -45.25
N GLY A 44 21.13 -12.21 -46.55
CA GLY A 44 19.83 -11.90 -47.14
C GLY A 44 18.82 -12.99 -46.82
N ILE A 45 19.17 -14.26 -47.11
CA ILE A 45 18.30 -15.41 -46.83
C ILE A 45 17.97 -15.52 -45.33
N PHE A 46 18.96 -15.44 -44.45
CA PHE A 46 18.72 -15.51 -43.00
C PHE A 46 17.80 -14.40 -42.50
N SER A 47 17.95 -13.19 -43.02
CA SER A 47 17.10 -12.06 -42.65
C SER A 47 15.66 -12.23 -43.16
N ALA A 48 15.48 -12.81 -44.36
CA ALA A 48 14.15 -13.15 -44.88
C ALA A 48 13.48 -14.23 -44.01
N ILE A 49 14.21 -15.29 -43.64
CA ILE A 49 13.72 -16.32 -42.71
C ILE A 49 13.26 -15.68 -41.40
N LEU A 50 14.04 -14.74 -40.87
CA LEU A 50 13.73 -14.07 -39.61
C LEU A 50 12.46 -13.20 -39.70
N VAL A 51 12.23 -12.53 -40.85
CA VAL A 51 10.97 -11.83 -41.14
C VAL A 51 9.79 -12.81 -41.13
N PHE A 52 9.90 -13.95 -41.81
CA PHE A 52 8.83 -14.97 -41.81
C PHE A 52 8.65 -15.65 -40.44
N ALA A 53 9.70 -15.72 -39.64
CA ALA A 53 9.67 -16.29 -38.30
C ALA A 53 9.09 -15.34 -37.24
N TYR A 54 8.74 -14.09 -37.58
CA TYR A 54 8.22 -13.10 -36.61
C TYR A 54 7.10 -13.65 -35.71
N THR A 55 6.05 -14.22 -36.32
CA THR A 55 4.92 -14.79 -35.57
C THR A 55 5.34 -16.00 -34.74
N ILE A 56 6.27 -16.81 -35.24
CA ILE A 56 6.82 -17.95 -34.50
C ILE A 56 7.62 -17.46 -33.29
N LEU A 57 8.36 -16.36 -33.41
CA LEU A 57 9.11 -15.77 -32.29
C LEU A 57 8.18 -15.27 -31.18
N LEU A 58 7.06 -14.62 -31.53
CA LEU A 58 6.05 -14.21 -30.56
C LEU A 58 5.42 -15.42 -29.87
N TRP A 59 5.04 -16.43 -30.64
CA TRP A 59 4.49 -17.68 -30.10
C TRP A 59 5.47 -18.40 -29.17
N LEU A 60 6.77 -18.41 -29.49
CA LEU A 60 7.79 -18.99 -28.61
C LEU A 60 7.93 -18.22 -27.29
N ILE A 61 7.80 -16.89 -27.31
CA ILE A 61 7.82 -16.07 -26.09
C ILE A 61 6.66 -16.47 -25.17
N GLU A 62 5.45 -16.60 -25.73
CA GLU A 62 4.27 -17.01 -24.98
C GLU A 62 4.40 -18.45 -24.47
N TYR A 63 4.77 -19.40 -25.33
CA TYR A 63 4.91 -20.81 -24.99
C TYR A 63 5.94 -21.05 -23.87
N PHE A 64 7.14 -20.46 -23.97
CA PHE A 64 8.14 -20.59 -22.91
C PHE A 64 7.78 -19.79 -21.66
N GLY A 65 7.06 -18.67 -21.81
CA GLY A 65 6.49 -17.93 -20.70
C GLY A 65 5.56 -18.80 -19.87
N GLU A 66 4.56 -19.41 -20.50
CA GLU A 66 3.58 -20.29 -19.84
C GLU A 66 4.25 -21.50 -19.18
N LEU A 67 5.19 -22.16 -19.88
CA LEU A 67 5.89 -23.33 -19.37
C LEU A 67 6.70 -23.04 -18.09
N LEU A 68 7.23 -21.82 -17.97
CA LEU A 68 7.99 -21.38 -16.80
C LEU A 68 7.12 -20.71 -15.72
N GLY A 69 5.79 -20.64 -15.92
CA GLY A 69 4.87 -19.98 -14.99
C GLY A 69 4.98 -18.45 -14.98
N SER A 70 5.39 -17.86 -16.11
CA SER A 70 5.53 -16.41 -16.28
C SER A 70 4.16 -15.75 -16.33
N ASP A 71 3.85 -14.91 -15.34
CA ASP A 71 2.61 -14.13 -15.28
C ASP A 71 2.90 -12.64 -15.01
N TRP A 72 2.57 -11.80 -15.99
CA TRP A 72 2.72 -10.35 -15.89
C TRP A 72 1.83 -9.74 -14.82
N THR A 73 0.63 -10.29 -14.58
CA THR A 73 -0.27 -9.78 -13.55
C THR A 73 0.34 -9.99 -12.17
N SER A 74 0.81 -11.20 -11.87
CA SER A 74 1.54 -11.50 -10.63
C SER A 74 2.77 -10.60 -10.45
N PHE A 75 3.53 -10.36 -11.52
CA PHE A 75 4.68 -9.45 -11.48
C PHE A 75 4.30 -8.02 -11.09
N TYR A 76 3.29 -7.42 -11.73
CA TYR A 76 2.86 -6.05 -11.41
C TYR A 76 2.26 -5.93 -10.00
N THR A 77 1.50 -6.93 -9.55
CA THR A 77 0.98 -6.98 -8.18
C THR A 77 2.12 -7.07 -7.16
N TRP A 78 3.11 -7.94 -7.39
CA TRP A 78 4.29 -8.03 -6.53
C TRP A 78 5.04 -6.69 -6.47
N LEU A 79 5.27 -6.04 -7.62
CA LEU A 79 5.96 -4.74 -7.67
C LEU A 79 5.17 -3.65 -6.92
N GLY A 80 3.84 -3.61 -7.07
CA GLY A 80 2.96 -2.70 -6.33
C GLY A 80 3.00 -2.90 -4.81
N VAL A 81 2.91 -4.15 -4.35
CA VAL A 81 2.98 -4.46 -2.91
C VAL A 81 4.34 -4.09 -2.33
N LYS A 82 5.44 -4.47 -2.99
CA LYS A 82 6.80 -4.18 -2.49
C LYS A 82 7.13 -2.69 -2.50
N THR A 83 6.71 -1.94 -3.52
CA THR A 83 6.84 -0.48 -3.53
C THR A 83 6.03 0.18 -2.42
N GLY A 84 4.81 -0.30 -2.15
CA GLY A 84 3.99 0.15 -1.02
C GLY A 84 4.70 -0.03 0.33
N ILE A 85 5.28 -1.20 0.58
CA ILE A 85 6.04 -1.49 1.82
C ILE A 85 7.23 -0.55 1.99
N VAL A 86 7.99 -0.29 0.93
CA VAL A 86 9.15 0.63 1.00
C VAL A 86 8.69 2.06 1.25
N ALA A 87 7.59 2.49 0.62
CA ALA A 87 7.03 3.83 0.80
C ALA A 87 6.49 4.07 2.21
N THR A 88 5.79 3.10 2.81
CA THR A 88 5.28 3.20 4.18
C THR A 88 6.44 3.30 5.16
N LEU A 89 7.45 2.42 5.06
CA LEU A 89 8.62 2.47 5.92
C LEU A 89 9.41 3.76 5.78
N MET A 90 9.59 4.28 4.56
CA MET A 90 10.23 5.57 4.33
C MET A 90 9.44 6.71 4.97
N THR A 91 8.10 6.66 4.95
CA THR A 91 7.24 7.65 5.58
C THR A 91 7.39 7.61 7.11
N VAL A 92 7.41 6.41 7.71
CA VAL A 92 7.66 6.21 9.15
C VAL A 92 9.00 6.82 9.55
N LEU A 93 10.08 6.53 8.82
CA LEU A 93 11.40 7.09 9.11
C LEU A 93 11.42 8.62 8.99
N ARG A 94 10.71 9.20 8.02
CA ARG A 94 10.62 10.66 7.87
C ARG A 94 9.86 11.31 9.02
N VAL A 95 8.80 10.67 9.49
CA VAL A 95 8.04 11.09 10.67
C VAL A 95 8.92 11.06 11.92
N ILE A 96 9.68 9.98 12.13
CA ILE A 96 10.64 9.88 13.24
C ILE A 96 11.74 10.95 13.12
N ALA A 97 12.24 11.18 11.90
CA ALA A 97 13.22 12.24 11.67
C ALA A 97 12.67 13.63 12.02
N ALA A 98 11.41 13.90 11.66
CA ALA A 98 10.74 15.16 11.96
C ALA A 98 10.56 15.33 13.47
N SER A 99 10.04 14.32 14.18
CA SER A 99 9.81 14.37 15.63
C SER A 99 11.11 14.52 16.43
N ALA A 100 12.16 13.76 16.07
CA ALA A 100 13.48 13.86 16.71
C ALA A 100 14.18 15.21 16.46
N SER A 101 13.84 15.91 15.36
CA SER A 101 14.39 17.24 15.08
C SER A 101 13.85 18.32 16.03
N PHE A 102 12.62 18.16 16.54
CA PHE A 102 12.00 19.06 17.51
C PHE A 102 12.56 18.89 18.93
N THR A 103 13.00 17.68 19.29
CA THR A 103 13.53 17.37 20.64
C THR A 103 15.04 17.62 20.77
N GLY A 104 15.69 18.20 19.75
CA GLY A 104 17.12 18.49 19.76
C GLY A 104 18.02 17.28 19.42
N ALA A 105 17.45 16.12 19.10
CA ALA A 105 18.16 14.89 18.74
C ALA A 105 18.69 14.87 17.29
N LYS A 106 19.15 16.03 16.77
CA LYS A 106 19.62 16.21 15.38
C LYS A 106 20.73 15.25 14.98
N VAL A 107 21.57 14.82 15.94
CA VAL A 107 22.68 13.89 15.72
C VAL A 107 22.19 12.48 15.34
N ILE A 108 21.10 12.01 15.93
CA ILE A 108 20.55 10.68 15.62
C ILE A 108 19.89 10.69 14.24
N VAL A 109 19.20 11.79 13.90
CA VAL A 109 18.58 11.98 12.59
C VAL A 109 19.63 11.98 11.47
N SER A 110 20.73 12.71 11.64
CA SER A 110 21.77 12.81 10.63
C SER A 110 22.61 11.53 10.50
N SER A 111 22.87 10.82 11.59
CA SER A 111 23.78 9.65 11.59
C SER A 111 23.09 8.31 11.30
N VAL A 112 21.81 8.14 11.64
CA VAL A 112 21.12 6.84 11.52
C VAL A 112 19.94 6.91 10.55
N ILE A 113 19.03 7.86 10.75
CA ILE A 113 17.76 7.89 10.00
C ILE A 113 17.97 8.36 8.56
N SER A 114 18.76 9.42 8.35
CA SER A 114 18.99 9.98 7.02
C SER A 114 19.64 8.98 6.03
N PRO A 115 20.69 8.22 6.41
CA PRO A 115 21.22 7.15 5.57
C PRO A 115 20.17 6.10 5.21
N LEU A 116 19.33 5.69 6.16
CA LEU A 116 18.29 4.68 5.93
C LEU A 116 17.22 5.16 4.95
N ILE A 117 16.76 6.41 5.08
CA ILE A 117 15.85 7.05 4.11
C ILE A 117 16.50 7.09 2.72
N SER A 118 17.78 7.43 2.64
CA SER A 118 18.50 7.46 1.35
C SER A 118 18.57 6.06 0.72
N SER A 119 18.83 5.02 1.50
CA SER A 119 18.85 3.63 1.03
C SER A 119 17.49 3.19 0.51
N LEU A 120 16.40 3.46 1.24
CA LEU A 120 15.04 3.15 0.78
C LEU A 120 14.65 3.94 -0.47
N THR A 121 15.17 5.16 -0.63
CA THR A 121 15.00 5.95 -1.85
C THR A 121 15.67 5.24 -3.04
N TYR A 122 16.88 4.71 -2.88
CA TYR A 122 17.54 3.92 -3.93
C TYR A 122 16.77 2.65 -4.27
N VAL A 123 16.23 1.93 -3.27
CA VAL A 123 15.38 0.76 -3.48
C VAL A 123 14.12 1.13 -4.28
N THR A 124 13.48 2.26 -3.95
CA THR A 124 12.29 2.73 -4.68
C THR A 124 12.65 3.06 -6.13
N MET A 125 13.79 3.72 -6.36
CA MET A 125 14.25 4.04 -7.71
C MET A 125 14.56 2.78 -8.52
N THR A 126 15.09 1.71 -7.92
CA THR A 126 15.29 0.45 -8.65
C THR A 126 14.00 -0.26 -8.99
N LEU A 127 13.01 -0.25 -8.09
CA LEU A 127 11.70 -0.82 -8.42
C LEU A 127 11.02 -0.03 -9.54
N LEU A 128 11.17 1.30 -9.55
CA LEU A 128 10.66 2.16 -10.61
C LEU A 128 11.35 1.90 -11.95
N THR A 129 12.68 1.74 -11.97
CA THR A 129 13.39 1.41 -13.23
C THR A 129 13.01 0.04 -13.76
N ILE A 130 12.83 -0.95 -12.89
CA ILE A 130 12.31 -2.27 -13.25
C ILE A 130 10.90 -2.16 -13.83
N ALA A 131 10.01 -1.39 -13.21
CA ALA A 131 8.67 -1.14 -13.72
C ALA A 131 8.70 -0.48 -15.11
N MET A 132 9.59 0.50 -15.31
CA MET A 132 9.74 1.16 -16.61
C MET A 132 10.22 0.18 -17.69
N ILE A 133 11.19 -0.68 -17.38
CA ILE A 133 11.64 -1.74 -18.29
C ILE A 133 10.48 -2.69 -18.61
N ALA A 134 9.72 -3.13 -17.60
CA ALA A 134 8.56 -3.99 -17.77
C ALA A 134 7.54 -3.38 -18.74
N VAL A 135 7.17 -2.11 -18.54
CA VAL A 135 6.23 -1.39 -19.40
C VAL A 135 6.77 -1.27 -20.83
N ILE A 136 8.06 -1.01 -21.01
CA ILE A 136 8.68 -0.97 -22.34
C ILE A 136 8.54 -2.32 -23.05
N ILE A 137 8.79 -3.43 -22.34
CA ILE A 137 8.71 -4.77 -22.92
C ILE A 137 7.26 -5.16 -23.23
N THR A 138 6.32 -4.95 -22.32
CA THR A 138 4.91 -5.35 -22.54
C THR A 138 4.21 -4.47 -23.57
N SER A 139 4.46 -3.17 -23.57
CA SER A 139 3.75 -2.22 -24.45
C SER A 139 4.41 -2.03 -25.81
N TYR A 140 5.74 -2.16 -25.89
CA TYR A 140 6.51 -1.91 -27.11
C TYR A 140 7.32 -3.12 -27.60
N GLY A 141 7.24 -4.28 -26.92
CA GLY A 141 8.02 -5.47 -27.26
C GLY A 141 7.86 -5.93 -28.70
N ALA A 142 6.62 -6.05 -29.19
CA ALA A 142 6.34 -6.43 -30.58
C ALA A 142 6.98 -5.45 -31.59
N ARG A 143 6.89 -4.14 -31.34
CA ARG A 143 7.50 -3.09 -32.17
C ARG A 143 9.01 -3.14 -32.13
N LEU A 144 9.60 -3.25 -30.95
CA LEU A 144 11.05 -3.37 -30.78
C LEU A 144 11.56 -4.64 -31.46
N LEU A 145 10.76 -5.73 -31.48
CA LEU A 145 11.14 -6.97 -32.12
C LEU A 145 11.21 -6.74 -33.62
N THR A 146 10.17 -6.16 -34.23
CA THR A 146 10.19 -5.79 -35.67
C THR A 146 11.34 -4.84 -36.03
N LEU A 147 11.66 -3.89 -35.15
CA LEU A 147 12.82 -3.00 -35.33
C LEU A 147 14.13 -3.79 -35.29
N GLY A 148 14.26 -4.75 -34.37
CA GLY A 148 15.39 -5.67 -34.30
C GLY A 148 15.56 -6.49 -35.57
N ILE A 149 14.46 -7.00 -36.15
CA ILE A 149 14.46 -7.70 -37.44
C ILE A 149 14.93 -6.78 -38.57
N LEU A 150 14.43 -5.55 -38.61
CA LEU A 150 14.83 -4.55 -39.62
C LEU A 150 16.33 -4.25 -39.54
N LEU A 151 16.84 -3.97 -38.33
CA LEU A 151 18.26 -3.71 -38.12
C LEU A 151 19.12 -4.94 -38.42
N HIS A 152 18.59 -6.15 -38.24
CA HIS A 152 19.26 -7.38 -38.64
C HIS A 152 19.34 -7.52 -40.17
N ALA A 153 18.35 -7.02 -40.91
CA ALA A 153 18.25 -7.13 -42.37
C ALA A 153 19.08 -6.09 -43.16
N VAL A 154 19.70 -5.12 -42.49
CA VAL A 154 20.51 -4.08 -43.17
C VAL A 154 21.72 -4.71 -43.88
N PRO A 155 21.96 -4.37 -45.18
CA PRO A 155 23.08 -4.89 -45.95
C PRO A 155 24.45 -4.65 -45.29
N PHE A 156 25.44 -5.46 -45.70
CA PHE A 156 26.84 -5.38 -45.19
C PHE A 156 27.00 -5.61 -43.69
N ARG A 157 25.97 -6.14 -43.01
CA ARG A 157 25.97 -6.42 -41.57
C ARG A 157 26.19 -5.19 -40.67
N LEU A 158 25.96 -3.97 -41.17
CA LEU A 158 26.27 -2.73 -40.44
C LEU A 158 25.60 -2.66 -39.07
N THR A 159 24.33 -3.06 -38.99
CA THR A 159 23.53 -3.00 -37.76
C THR A 159 23.11 -4.37 -37.24
N ARG A 160 23.66 -5.45 -37.82
CA ARG A 160 23.19 -6.81 -37.56
C ARG A 160 23.29 -7.22 -36.10
N ALA A 161 24.41 -6.88 -35.46
CA ALA A 161 24.63 -7.22 -34.07
C ALA A 161 23.70 -6.45 -33.12
N SER A 162 23.37 -5.19 -33.46
CA SER A 162 22.38 -4.41 -32.72
C SER A 162 20.97 -4.97 -32.89
N GLY A 163 20.59 -5.39 -34.10
CA GLY A 163 19.32 -6.06 -34.37
C GLY A 163 19.17 -7.37 -33.60
N ALA A 164 20.20 -8.23 -33.62
CA ALA A 164 20.23 -9.48 -32.86
C ALA A 164 20.14 -9.26 -31.34
N MET A 165 20.79 -8.21 -30.81
CA MET A 165 20.70 -7.86 -29.39
C MET A 165 19.29 -7.42 -29.01
N ILE A 166 18.65 -6.57 -29.81
CA ILE A 166 17.28 -6.13 -29.56
C ILE A 166 16.30 -7.31 -29.56
N ILE A 167 16.38 -8.20 -30.57
CA ILE A 167 15.56 -9.41 -30.63
C ILE A 167 15.75 -10.26 -29.36
N SER A 168 17.00 -10.43 -28.93
CA SER A 168 17.33 -11.30 -27.80
C SER A 168 16.91 -10.71 -26.46
N ILE A 169 17.09 -9.40 -26.25
CA ILE A 169 16.60 -8.70 -25.05
C ILE A 169 15.10 -8.89 -24.94
N ILE A 170 14.35 -8.65 -26.01
CA ILE A 170 12.90 -8.73 -25.96
C ILE A 170 12.46 -10.15 -25.63
N MET A 171 13.04 -11.16 -26.29
CA MET A 171 12.68 -12.55 -26.03
C MET A 171 12.96 -12.94 -24.58
N VAL A 172 14.19 -12.69 -24.11
CA VAL A 172 14.63 -13.10 -22.77
C VAL A 172 13.92 -12.31 -21.67
N PHE A 173 13.75 -10.99 -21.83
CA PHE A 173 13.05 -10.17 -20.83
C PHE A 173 11.54 -10.42 -20.84
N SER A 174 10.94 -10.73 -21.98
CA SER A 174 9.50 -11.05 -22.02
C SER A 174 9.18 -12.33 -21.26
N ILE A 175 10.07 -13.33 -21.34
CA ILE A 175 9.93 -14.60 -20.63
C ILE A 175 10.36 -14.46 -19.17
N GLY A 176 11.53 -13.86 -18.93
CA GLY A 176 12.21 -13.90 -17.65
C GLY A 176 11.75 -12.85 -16.64
N LEU A 177 11.45 -11.61 -17.08
CA LEU A 177 11.15 -10.53 -16.14
C LEU A 177 9.95 -10.84 -15.23
N PRO A 178 8.85 -11.47 -15.70
CA PRO A 178 7.74 -11.83 -14.82
C PRO A 178 8.06 -12.94 -13.81
N ILE A 179 9.15 -13.70 -14.00
CA ILE A 179 9.62 -14.75 -13.08
C ILE A 179 10.46 -14.16 -11.93
N MET A 180 10.86 -12.89 -12.02
CA MET A 180 11.66 -12.20 -11.01
C MET A 180 11.12 -12.34 -9.56
N PRO A 181 9.80 -12.24 -9.27
CA PRO A 181 9.27 -12.38 -7.92
C PRO A 181 9.66 -13.72 -7.28
N LEU A 182 9.52 -14.82 -8.03
CA LEU A 182 9.86 -16.15 -7.58
C LEU A 182 11.36 -16.27 -7.29
N TYR A 183 12.20 -15.73 -8.16
CA TYR A 183 13.66 -15.71 -7.97
C TYR A 183 14.05 -14.96 -6.69
N VAL A 184 13.42 -13.81 -6.45
CA VAL A 184 13.68 -12.99 -5.26
C VAL A 184 13.24 -13.73 -4.00
N GLU A 185 12.07 -14.35 -3.99
CA GLU A 185 11.56 -15.11 -2.82
C GLU A 185 12.45 -16.30 -2.47
N LEU A 186 12.94 -17.02 -3.47
CA LEU A 186 13.86 -18.15 -3.27
C LEU A 186 15.20 -17.72 -2.63
N LEU A 187 15.69 -16.53 -2.94
CA LEU A 187 16.93 -16.00 -2.35
C LEU A 187 16.72 -15.34 -0.98
N SER A 188 15.48 -15.05 -0.59
CA SER A 188 15.19 -14.17 0.55
C SER A 188 14.79 -14.87 1.87
N GLN A 189 14.71 -16.21 1.94
CA GLN A 189 14.32 -16.93 3.18
C GLN A 189 15.44 -17.02 4.24
N PRO A 190 15.14 -16.92 5.56
CA PRO A 190 15.02 -15.67 6.28
C PRO A 190 16.26 -15.38 7.14
N ILE A 191 16.79 -14.15 7.02
CA ILE A 191 17.51 -13.51 8.13
C ILE A 191 16.40 -13.03 9.06
N GLY A 192 16.30 -13.57 10.28
CA GLY A 192 15.19 -13.31 11.21
C GLY A 192 14.74 -11.85 11.22
N VAL A 193 13.52 -11.61 10.72
CA VAL A 193 12.91 -10.28 10.67
C VAL A 193 12.10 -10.11 11.96
N PRO A 194 12.27 -9.03 12.73
CA PRO A 194 11.29 -8.66 13.74
C PRO A 194 9.98 -8.33 13.02
N ASP A 195 8.88 -8.98 13.38
CA ASP A 195 7.55 -8.68 12.85
C ASP A 195 7.21 -7.21 13.14
N LEU A 196 7.36 -6.36 12.14
CA LEU A 196 6.90 -4.99 12.19
C LEU A 196 5.42 -4.99 11.82
N ILE A 197 4.56 -5.11 12.82
CA ILE A 197 3.09 -5.11 12.68
C ILE A 197 2.61 -3.91 11.83
N VAL A 198 3.27 -2.76 11.96
CA VAL A 198 2.98 -1.53 11.20
C VAL A 198 3.22 -1.69 9.68
N VAL A 199 4.14 -2.56 9.28
CA VAL A 199 4.39 -2.87 7.85
C VAL A 199 3.24 -3.70 7.26
N ASP A 200 2.68 -4.62 8.05
CA ASP A 200 1.60 -5.51 7.61
C ASP A 200 0.21 -4.83 7.64
N TYR A 201 -0.06 -4.04 8.67
CA TYR A 201 -1.34 -3.34 8.85
C TYR A 201 -1.39 -1.97 8.18
N GLY A 202 -0.25 -1.42 7.74
CA GLY A 202 -0.17 -0.10 7.14
C GLY A 202 -0.48 1.04 8.11
N ILE A 203 -0.50 2.28 7.60
CA ILE A 203 -0.73 3.49 8.39
C ILE A 203 -1.69 4.40 7.64
N ALA A 204 -2.70 4.89 8.34
CA ALA A 204 -3.59 5.97 7.92
C ALA A 204 -3.69 7.01 9.04
N TYR A 205 -3.71 8.29 8.66
CA TYR A 205 -4.02 9.40 9.56
C TYR A 205 -5.52 9.65 9.49
N VAL A 206 -6.22 9.50 10.61
CA VAL A 206 -7.69 9.47 10.63
C VAL A 206 -8.23 10.40 11.71
N LYS A 207 -9.27 11.17 11.38
CA LYS A 207 -10.13 11.81 12.37
C LYS A 207 -11.37 10.96 12.59
N ILE A 208 -11.57 10.50 13.82
CA ILE A 208 -12.73 9.70 14.17
C ILE A 208 -13.78 10.63 14.76
N HIS A 209 -14.97 10.62 14.20
CA HIS A 209 -16.14 11.32 14.71
C HIS A 209 -17.05 10.28 15.35
N VAL A 210 -17.27 10.43 16.66
CA VAL A 210 -18.15 9.57 17.43
C VAL A 210 -19.45 10.32 17.70
N ASN A 211 -20.55 9.81 17.17
CA ASN A 211 -21.84 10.46 17.24
C ASN A 211 -22.87 9.56 17.92
N ASP A 212 -23.89 10.17 18.52
CA ASP A 212 -25.04 9.49 19.09
C ASP A 212 -26.04 9.04 18.02
N SER A 213 -27.16 8.47 18.46
CA SER A 213 -28.23 7.96 17.58
C SER A 213 -28.92 9.02 16.71
N ILE A 214 -28.78 10.31 17.05
CA ILE A 214 -29.41 11.44 16.35
C ILE A 214 -28.36 12.25 15.57
N GLY A 215 -27.08 11.95 15.75
CA GLY A 215 -25.95 12.56 15.03
C GLY A 215 -25.23 13.66 15.81
N ASN A 216 -25.55 13.88 17.09
CA ASN A 216 -24.79 14.79 17.94
C ASN A 216 -23.45 14.16 18.33
N PRO A 217 -22.38 14.96 18.49
CA PRO A 217 -21.09 14.42 18.94
C PRO A 217 -21.19 13.89 20.37
N ILE A 218 -20.57 12.73 20.62
CA ILE A 218 -20.47 12.19 21.97
C ILE A 218 -19.18 12.67 22.61
N SER A 219 -19.25 13.34 23.76
CA SER A 219 -18.08 13.89 24.47
C SER A 219 -17.24 12.79 25.12
N PHE A 220 -15.92 13.01 25.10
CA PHE A 220 -14.91 12.19 25.78
C PHE A 220 -14.90 10.69 25.43
N PRO A 221 -15.05 10.30 24.15
CA PRO A 221 -15.01 8.90 23.78
C PRO A 221 -13.59 8.36 23.92
N VAL A 222 -13.44 7.15 24.47
CA VAL A 222 -12.17 6.43 24.51
C VAL A 222 -12.17 5.35 23.43
N PHE A 223 -11.23 5.45 22.51
CA PHE A 223 -11.11 4.53 21.38
C PHE A 223 -9.92 3.60 21.57
N LYS A 224 -10.20 2.30 21.63
CA LYS A 224 -9.18 1.26 21.72
C LYS A 224 -9.21 0.43 20.45
N ALA A 225 -8.11 0.36 19.74
CA ALA A 225 -7.92 -0.54 18.61
C ALA A 225 -7.11 -1.76 19.06
N PHE A 226 -7.43 -2.94 18.53
CA PHE A 226 -6.70 -4.18 18.78
C PHE A 226 -6.76 -5.14 17.58
N THR A 227 -5.79 -6.04 17.50
CA THR A 227 -5.74 -7.09 16.48
C THR A 227 -6.83 -8.14 16.71
N HIS A 228 -7.05 -9.01 15.72
CA HIS A 228 -7.92 -10.19 15.89
C HIS A 228 -7.42 -11.12 17.01
N ASP A 229 -6.13 -11.09 17.32
CA ASP A 229 -5.48 -11.85 18.40
C ASP A 229 -5.47 -11.09 19.74
N ASN A 230 -6.27 -10.03 19.87
CA ASN A 230 -6.45 -9.23 21.09
C ASN A 230 -5.21 -8.45 21.55
N MET A 231 -4.24 -8.18 20.67
CA MET A 231 -3.12 -7.30 20.96
C MET A 231 -3.54 -5.84 20.76
N THR A 232 -3.37 -4.99 21.77
CA THR A 232 -3.67 -3.55 21.70
C THR A 232 -2.85 -2.88 20.60
N LEU A 233 -3.54 -2.22 19.68
CA LEU A 233 -2.98 -1.45 18.57
C LEU A 233 -2.87 0.05 18.88
N ALA A 234 -3.88 0.62 19.51
CA ALA A 234 -3.88 2.03 19.87
C ALA A 234 -4.91 2.29 20.96
N VAL A 235 -4.67 3.32 21.77
CA VAL A 235 -5.65 3.88 22.70
C VAL A 235 -5.61 5.38 22.53
N TYR A 236 -6.72 5.96 22.09
CA TYR A 236 -6.86 7.39 21.86
C TYR A 236 -8.04 7.96 22.63
N TYR A 237 -7.88 9.19 23.09
CA TYR A 237 -8.89 9.91 23.83
C TYR A 237 -9.48 11.05 22.99
N GLY A 238 -10.81 11.15 22.95
CA GLY A 238 -11.54 12.17 22.23
C GLY A 238 -11.84 13.41 23.08
N GLY A 239 -12.01 14.55 22.42
CA GLY A 239 -12.41 15.80 23.07
C GLY A 239 -13.90 15.83 23.46
N GLU A 240 -14.31 16.95 24.05
CA GLU A 240 -15.72 17.26 24.33
C GLU A 240 -16.55 17.33 23.04
N ASP A 241 -15.91 17.64 21.90
CA ASP A 241 -16.50 17.71 20.56
C ASP A 241 -16.72 16.33 19.90
N GLY A 242 -16.43 15.23 20.61
CA GLY A 242 -16.56 13.87 20.11
C GLY A 242 -15.63 13.51 18.95
N ILE A 243 -14.56 14.30 18.79
CA ILE A 243 -13.53 14.06 17.78
C ILE A 243 -12.30 13.45 18.46
N ILE A 244 -11.86 12.31 17.92
CA ILE A 244 -10.57 11.71 18.26
C ILE A 244 -9.59 12.01 17.12
N ASP A 245 -8.50 12.68 17.47
CA ASP A 245 -7.51 13.13 16.49
C ASP A 245 -6.31 12.18 16.39
N ALA A 246 -6.41 11.18 15.51
CA ALA A 246 -5.30 10.31 15.12
C ALA A 246 -4.57 10.82 13.87
N THR A 247 -4.49 12.15 13.68
CA THR A 247 -3.72 12.78 12.59
C THR A 247 -2.36 13.34 13.01
N ARG A 248 -2.03 13.27 14.30
CA ARG A 248 -0.72 13.67 14.82
C ARG A 248 0.39 12.77 14.27
N GLN A 249 1.59 13.32 14.17
CA GLN A 249 2.74 12.64 13.54
C GLN A 249 3.12 11.33 14.24
N ASP A 250 2.95 11.24 15.56
CA ASP A 250 3.19 10.06 16.39
C ASP A 250 1.97 9.16 16.55
N SER A 251 0.81 9.57 16.02
CA SER A 251 -0.44 8.82 16.02
C SER A 251 -0.74 8.19 14.66
N GLY A 252 -1.76 7.35 14.58
CA GLY A 252 -2.24 6.78 13.34
C GLY A 252 -3.07 5.54 13.60
N LEU A 253 -3.63 4.97 12.56
CA LEU A 253 -4.38 3.71 12.62
C LEU A 253 -3.98 2.78 11.48
N PRO A 254 -4.28 1.47 11.60
CA PRO A 254 -4.13 0.54 10.49
C PRO A 254 -4.80 1.05 9.20
N GLY A 255 -4.06 1.02 8.08
CA GLY A 255 -4.52 1.52 6.78
C GLY A 255 -4.79 0.45 5.73
N SER A 256 -4.36 -0.79 5.95
CA SER A 256 -4.33 -1.85 4.92
C SER A 256 -5.08 -3.12 5.32
N ARG A 257 -5.29 -3.36 6.61
CA ARG A 257 -5.97 -4.56 7.13
C ARG A 257 -7.04 -4.20 8.15
N SER A 258 -8.09 -5.02 8.23
CA SER A 258 -9.13 -4.86 9.22
C SER A 258 -8.62 -5.11 10.64
N TYR A 259 -9.22 -4.41 11.59
CA TYR A 259 -8.89 -4.50 13.01
C TYR A 259 -10.15 -4.29 13.86
N ASN A 260 -10.10 -4.73 15.11
CA ASN A 260 -11.21 -4.58 16.04
C ASN A 260 -11.05 -3.31 16.86
N VAL A 261 -12.18 -2.70 17.21
CA VAL A 261 -12.25 -1.55 18.09
C VAL A 261 -13.25 -1.73 19.20
N ASP A 262 -12.92 -1.16 20.35
CA ASP A 262 -13.78 -0.95 21.50
C ASP A 262 -13.85 0.56 21.74
N ILE A 263 -15.06 1.10 21.65
CA ILE A 263 -15.32 2.50 21.98
C ILE A 263 -16.03 2.51 23.32
N ASP A 264 -15.34 3.07 24.29
CA ASP A 264 -15.76 3.13 25.68
C ASP A 264 -16.18 4.56 26.01
N ILE A 265 -17.44 4.74 26.41
CA ILE A 265 -18.02 6.03 26.76
C ILE A 265 -18.79 5.88 28.06
N ALA A 266 -18.29 6.49 29.13
CA ALA A 266 -18.89 6.41 30.46
C ALA A 266 -19.23 4.96 30.89
N GLY A 267 -18.45 3.96 30.48
CA GLY A 267 -18.67 2.54 30.77
C GLY A 267 -19.57 1.79 29.78
N ILE A 268 -20.13 2.46 28.77
CA ILE A 268 -20.76 1.80 27.62
C ILE A 268 -19.68 1.40 26.63
N HIS A 269 -19.60 0.10 26.32
CA HIS A 269 -18.66 -0.46 25.35
C HIS A 269 -19.35 -0.77 24.02
N LEU A 270 -18.84 -0.21 22.92
CA LEU A 270 -19.23 -0.56 21.56
C LEU A 270 -18.07 -1.28 20.86
N PHE A 271 -18.27 -2.57 20.64
CA PHE A 271 -17.34 -3.39 19.85
C PHE A 271 -17.71 -3.36 18.37
N LYS A 272 -16.74 -3.01 17.52
CA LYS A 272 -16.91 -3.01 16.05
C LYS A 272 -15.63 -3.46 15.36
N THR A 273 -15.75 -4.16 14.24
CA THR A 273 -14.62 -4.41 13.34
C THR A 273 -14.61 -3.34 12.26
N ILE A 274 -13.45 -2.71 12.03
CA ILE A 274 -13.26 -1.69 11.00
C ILE A 274 -12.46 -2.26 9.84
N ASP A 275 -12.94 -2.04 8.62
CA ASP A 275 -12.20 -2.28 7.38
C ASP A 275 -11.72 -0.94 6.79
N PRO A 276 -10.42 -0.58 6.92
CA PRO A 276 -9.88 0.70 6.45
C PRO A 276 -10.15 0.99 4.99
N VAL A 277 -10.17 -0.02 4.13
CA VAL A 277 -10.31 0.16 2.67
C VAL A 277 -11.73 0.59 2.31
N LYS A 278 -12.72 0.25 3.13
CA LYS A 278 -14.14 0.54 2.87
C LYS A 278 -14.69 1.70 3.69
N GLU A 279 -14.27 1.79 4.96
CA GLU A 279 -14.90 2.70 5.92
C GLU A 279 -14.17 4.04 6.05
N TYR A 280 -12.91 4.13 5.63
CA TYR A 280 -12.18 5.40 5.66
C TYR A 280 -12.61 6.30 4.50
N MET A 281 -13.32 7.36 4.83
CA MET A 281 -13.73 8.37 3.87
C MET A 281 -12.60 9.37 3.67
N ASN A 282 -12.33 9.75 2.43
CA ASN A 282 -11.31 10.75 2.16
C ASN A 282 -11.78 12.11 2.72
N GLY A 283 -11.11 12.59 3.77
CA GLY A 283 -11.44 13.85 4.43
C GLY A 283 -10.79 15.05 3.74
N ASN A 284 -9.51 14.88 3.38
CA ASN A 284 -8.69 15.78 2.57
C ASN A 284 -7.46 14.97 2.05
N ASN A 285 -6.64 15.52 1.16
CA ASN A 285 -5.44 14.82 0.63
C ASN A 285 -4.42 14.36 1.69
N THR A 286 -4.56 14.77 2.95
CA THR A 286 -3.63 14.45 4.04
C THR A 286 -4.21 13.55 5.13
N PHE A 287 -5.54 13.40 5.25
CA PHE A 287 -6.16 12.57 6.30
C PHE A 287 -7.53 12.03 5.89
N TYR A 288 -7.89 10.91 6.51
CA TYR A 288 -9.18 10.24 6.37
C TYR A 288 -10.13 10.63 7.51
N LYS A 289 -11.43 10.43 7.28
CA LYS A 289 -12.48 10.55 8.28
C LYS A 289 -13.13 9.20 8.49
N LEU A 290 -13.38 8.87 9.75
CA LEU A 290 -14.16 7.71 10.16
C LEU A 290 -15.34 8.20 10.98
N HIS A 291 -16.56 7.84 10.58
CA HIS A 291 -17.76 8.14 11.34
C HIS A 291 -18.25 6.89 12.05
N ILE A 292 -18.45 6.99 13.37
CA ILE A 292 -18.97 5.90 14.19
C ILE A 292 -20.18 6.43 14.94
N SER A 293 -21.34 5.85 14.64
CA SER A 293 -22.58 6.13 15.36
C SER A 293 -22.83 5.07 16.42
N ILE A 294 -23.07 5.48 17.66
CA ILE A 294 -23.50 4.58 18.72
C ILE A 294 -25.02 4.56 18.72
N ASN A 295 -25.57 3.40 18.39
CA ASN A 295 -27.02 3.21 18.38
C ASN A 295 -27.53 3.16 19.82
N ASN A 296 -28.77 3.60 20.01
CA ASN A 296 -29.48 3.55 21.29
C ASN A 296 -28.86 4.41 22.41
N THR A 297 -27.88 5.25 22.12
CA THR A 297 -27.41 6.29 23.03
C THR A 297 -27.82 7.66 22.54
N LEU A 298 -28.08 8.56 23.48
CA LEU A 298 -28.29 9.97 23.24
C LEU A 298 -27.49 10.76 24.27
N GLN A 299 -26.75 11.76 23.78
CA GLN A 299 -26.06 12.70 24.66
C GLN A 299 -26.98 13.83 25.08
N LEU A 300 -27.08 14.05 26.38
CA LEU A 300 -27.81 15.17 26.97
C LEU A 300 -26.86 16.36 27.15
N GLU A 301 -25.75 16.13 27.86
CA GLU A 301 -24.63 17.05 28.11
C GLU A 301 -23.33 16.21 28.18
N PRO A 302 -22.13 16.82 28.18
CA PRO A 302 -20.90 16.06 28.30
C PRO A 302 -20.92 15.16 29.56
N LEU A 303 -20.60 13.87 29.38
CA LEU A 303 -20.68 12.79 30.37
C LEU A 303 -22.09 12.43 30.90
N HIS A 304 -23.14 13.07 30.38
CA HIS A 304 -24.53 12.79 30.72
C HIS A 304 -25.24 12.15 29.54
N LEU A 305 -25.53 10.85 29.68
CA LEU A 305 -25.99 10.02 28.58
C LEU A 305 -27.27 9.30 28.97
N ILE A 306 -28.14 9.06 27.99
CA ILE A 306 -29.24 8.10 28.12
C ILE A 306 -29.00 6.94 27.16
N TYR A 307 -29.09 5.72 27.68
CA TYR A 307 -29.06 4.49 26.89
C TYR A 307 -30.45 3.84 26.89
N LEU A 308 -30.95 3.56 25.69
CA LEU A 308 -32.32 3.16 25.41
C LEU A 308 -32.37 1.73 24.87
N GLU A 309 -32.67 0.74 25.70
CA GLU A 309 -32.68 -0.66 25.26
C GLU A 309 -34.00 -0.98 24.53
N GLY A 310 -33.98 -1.07 23.20
CA GLY A 310 -35.18 -1.43 22.42
C GLY A 310 -36.28 -0.36 22.42
N ILE A 311 -35.93 0.89 22.74
CA ILE A 311 -36.84 2.04 22.76
C ILE A 311 -36.47 2.97 21.60
N SER A 312 -37.47 3.38 20.80
CA SER A 312 -37.25 4.31 19.69
C SER A 312 -37.60 5.74 20.08
N ILE A 313 -36.70 6.68 19.80
CA ILE A 313 -36.93 8.11 20.00
C ILE A 313 -37.83 8.64 18.87
N GLN A 314 -38.94 9.29 19.21
CA GLN A 314 -39.85 9.92 18.26
C GLN A 314 -39.64 11.43 18.16
N ASN A 315 -39.43 12.09 19.31
CA ASN A 315 -39.18 13.52 19.39
C ASN A 315 -38.29 13.82 20.60
N TYR A 316 -37.54 14.92 20.54
CA TYR A 316 -36.63 15.32 21.60
C TYR A 316 -36.53 16.84 21.71
N SER A 317 -36.37 17.33 22.93
CA SER A 317 -36.05 18.71 23.25
C SER A 317 -34.90 18.71 24.24
N LEU A 318 -33.72 19.12 23.78
CA LEU A 318 -32.51 19.20 24.58
C LEU A 318 -32.33 20.65 25.05
N GLY A 319 -32.66 20.93 26.31
CA GLY A 319 -32.40 22.20 26.98
C GLY A 319 -31.28 22.05 28.01
N SER A 320 -30.66 23.15 28.44
CA SER A 320 -29.63 23.09 29.49
C SER A 320 -30.26 22.70 30.83
N GLY A 321 -29.88 21.53 31.34
CA GLY A 321 -30.32 21.00 32.63
C GLY A 321 -31.73 20.38 32.65
N TYR A 322 -32.50 20.51 31.57
CA TYR A 322 -33.82 19.88 31.41
C TYR A 322 -33.97 19.31 30.00
N TYR A 323 -34.18 17.99 29.94
CA TYR A 323 -34.26 17.24 28.68
C TYR A 323 -35.59 16.51 28.61
N GLU A 324 -36.29 16.64 27.49
CA GLU A 324 -37.58 15.96 27.26
C GLU A 324 -37.49 15.07 26.03
N LEU A 325 -37.88 13.81 26.18
CA LEU A 325 -37.82 12.78 25.16
C LEU A 325 -39.19 12.13 25.01
N VAL A 326 -39.76 12.18 23.82
CA VAL A 326 -40.94 11.40 23.47
C VAL A 326 -40.46 10.12 22.83
N VAL A 327 -40.71 9.01 23.50
CA VAL A 327 -40.22 7.69 23.10
C VAL A 327 -41.37 6.72 22.89
N TYR A 328 -41.10 5.67 22.12
CA TYR A 328 -42.01 4.54 21.96
C TYR A 328 -41.28 3.25 22.34
N SER A 329 -41.86 2.53 23.29
CA SER A 329 -41.39 1.21 23.71
C SER A 329 -42.27 0.13 23.09
N TYR A 330 -41.66 -0.79 22.33
CA TYR A 330 -42.38 -1.88 21.69
C TYR A 330 -42.84 -2.95 22.69
N GLU A 331 -42.03 -3.18 23.73
CA GLU A 331 -42.30 -4.12 24.83
C GLU A 331 -42.00 -3.43 26.17
N SER A 332 -42.04 -4.19 27.27
CA SER A 332 -41.57 -3.68 28.56
C SER A 332 -40.05 -3.63 28.58
N ASN A 333 -39.48 -2.48 28.23
CA ASN A 333 -38.04 -2.28 28.07
C ASN A 333 -37.45 -1.38 29.16
N TYR A 334 -36.13 -1.34 29.21
CA TYR A 334 -35.38 -0.53 30.18
C TYR A 334 -34.66 0.63 29.50
N PHE A 335 -34.50 1.71 30.24
CA PHE A 335 -33.55 2.76 29.89
C PHE A 335 -32.65 3.07 31.08
N TYR A 336 -31.48 3.60 30.75
CA TYR A 336 -30.42 3.90 31.70
C TYR A 336 -30.04 5.36 31.57
N VAL A 337 -30.03 6.07 32.68
CA VAL A 337 -29.49 7.44 32.77
C VAL A 337 -28.13 7.34 33.43
N ILE A 338 -27.09 7.78 32.71
CA ILE A 338 -25.70 7.72 33.14
C ILE A 338 -25.22 9.15 33.42
N THR A 339 -24.69 9.37 34.62
CA THR A 339 -24.30 10.69 35.16
C THR A 339 -23.10 10.52 36.10
N CYS A 340 -22.47 11.62 36.53
CA CYS A 340 -21.47 11.56 37.59
C CYS A 340 -22.14 11.40 38.97
N GLN A 341 -21.47 10.71 39.89
CA GLN A 341 -22.03 10.39 41.21
C GLN A 341 -22.39 11.62 42.07
N GLN A 342 -21.76 12.75 41.79
CA GLN A 342 -21.98 14.03 42.48
C GLN A 342 -23.23 14.79 41.98
N ASP A 343 -23.81 14.38 40.85
CA ASP A 343 -24.92 15.08 40.24
C ASP A 343 -26.25 14.75 40.91
N THR A 344 -27.18 15.70 40.86
CA THR A 344 -28.56 15.46 41.28
C THR A 344 -29.42 15.24 40.04
N VAL A 345 -30.02 14.06 39.92
CA VAL A 345 -30.87 13.68 38.78
C VAL A 345 -32.28 13.38 39.26
N ILE A 346 -33.26 14.02 38.62
CA ILE A 346 -34.69 13.74 38.81
C ILE A 346 -35.26 13.31 37.46
N VAL A 347 -35.93 12.17 37.43
CA VAL A 347 -36.55 11.61 36.21
C VAL A 347 -38.05 11.61 36.38
N TYR A 348 -38.74 12.15 35.39
CA TYR A 348 -40.18 12.14 35.26
C TYR A 348 -40.58 11.21 34.10
N ILE A 349 -41.51 10.30 34.34
CA ILE A 349 -42.12 9.47 33.31
C ILE A 349 -43.60 9.84 33.25
N ASP A 350 -44.05 10.31 32.08
CA ASP A 350 -45.41 10.80 31.85
C ASP A 350 -45.88 11.89 32.84
N GLY A 351 -44.93 12.65 33.38
CA GLY A 351 -45.15 13.74 34.33
C GLY A 351 -45.10 13.34 35.80
N GLU A 352 -44.95 12.06 36.13
CA GLU A 352 -44.76 11.58 37.50
C GLU A 352 -43.29 11.34 37.82
N ILE A 353 -42.84 11.71 39.03
CA ILE A 353 -41.47 11.46 39.49
C ILE A 353 -41.32 9.97 39.74
N GLU A 354 -40.35 9.36 39.05
CA GLU A 354 -40.05 7.95 39.19
C GLU A 354 -38.70 7.72 39.85
N SER A 355 -38.66 6.75 40.77
CA SER A 355 -37.42 6.32 41.41
C SER A 355 -36.75 5.22 40.57
N PRO A 356 -35.41 5.21 40.46
CA PRO A 356 -34.70 4.17 39.73
C PRO A 356 -34.96 2.80 40.35
N LEU A 357 -35.13 1.79 39.50
CA LEU A 357 -35.29 0.40 39.89
C LEU A 357 -33.98 -0.19 40.42
N GLU A 358 -32.85 0.28 39.87
CA GLU A 358 -31.50 -0.11 40.25
C GLU A 358 -30.54 1.06 40.05
N THR A 359 -29.60 1.23 40.98
CA THR A 359 -28.54 2.24 40.92
C THR A 359 -27.20 1.52 41.00
N ILE A 360 -26.36 1.67 39.98
CA ILE A 360 -25.04 1.04 39.89
C ILE A 360 -23.99 2.15 39.88
N SER A 361 -23.11 2.15 40.88
CA SER A 361 -21.95 3.05 40.94
C SER A 361 -20.69 2.34 40.44
N TYR A 362 -19.88 3.01 39.64
CA TYR A 362 -18.63 2.49 39.10
C TYR A 362 -17.66 3.63 38.79
N THR A 363 -16.37 3.33 38.73
CA THR A 363 -15.34 4.31 38.38
C THR A 363 -14.93 4.11 36.91
N TRP A 364 -14.94 5.18 36.13
CA TRP A 364 -14.59 5.22 34.71
C TRP A 364 -13.48 6.25 34.48
N TYR A 365 -12.27 5.81 34.13
CA TYR A 365 -11.07 6.66 33.95
C TYR A 365 -10.90 7.76 35.02
N ASN A 366 -10.93 7.34 36.29
CA ASN A 366 -10.78 8.21 37.48
C ASN A 366 -11.98 9.15 37.75
N ILE A 367 -13.13 8.89 37.13
CA ILE A 367 -14.41 9.59 37.39
C ILE A 367 -15.40 8.61 38.01
N ASP A 368 -16.01 8.98 39.13
CA ASP A 368 -17.06 8.19 39.76
C ASP A 368 -18.40 8.46 39.06
N MET A 369 -18.92 7.42 38.41
CA MET A 369 -20.13 7.43 37.59
C MET A 369 -21.24 6.64 38.27
N VAL A 370 -22.48 6.98 37.93
CA VAL A 370 -23.68 6.28 38.35
C VAL A 370 -24.58 6.02 37.15
N SER A 371 -25.05 4.78 37.05
CA SER A 371 -26.09 4.35 36.11
C SER A 371 -27.40 4.10 36.87
N LEU A 372 -28.45 4.82 36.47
CA LEU A 372 -29.80 4.72 37.02
C LEU A 372 -30.69 3.97 36.03
N LYS A 373 -31.21 2.80 36.43
CA LYS A 373 -32.05 1.95 35.60
C LYS A 373 -33.53 2.24 35.85
N TYR A 374 -34.30 2.44 34.77
CA TYR A 374 -35.74 2.66 34.79
C TYR A 374 -36.44 1.71 33.83
N GLN A 375 -37.72 1.44 34.08
CA GLN A 375 -38.55 0.55 33.28
C GLN A 375 -39.68 1.33 32.62
N LEU A 376 -39.93 1.06 31.34
CA LEU A 376 -41.04 1.61 30.58
C LEU A 376 -41.97 0.48 30.15
N SER A 377 -43.27 0.70 30.30
CA SER A 377 -44.27 -0.19 29.70
C SER A 377 -44.30 -0.05 28.18
N SER A 378 -44.97 -0.99 27.50
CA SER A 378 -45.20 -0.87 26.05
C SER A 378 -46.13 0.31 25.75
N GLY A 379 -45.74 1.17 24.83
CA GLY A 379 -46.52 2.35 24.44
C GLY A 379 -45.66 3.58 24.18
N GLN A 380 -46.34 4.71 23.97
CA GLN A 380 -45.69 6.01 23.85
C GLN A 380 -45.59 6.65 25.24
N HIS A 381 -44.40 7.13 25.58
CA HIS A 381 -44.08 7.72 26.88
C HIS A 381 -43.29 9.01 26.70
N THR A 382 -43.45 9.94 27.65
CA THR A 382 -42.63 11.15 27.73
C THR A 382 -41.68 11.02 28.92
N ILE A 383 -40.38 11.01 28.66
CA ILE A 383 -39.33 11.02 29.67
C ILE A 383 -38.81 12.45 29.80
N ALA A 384 -38.90 13.05 30.98
CA ALA A 384 -38.21 14.29 31.28
C ALA A 384 -37.12 14.07 32.33
N ILE A 385 -35.92 14.60 32.08
CA ILE A 385 -34.76 14.42 32.95
C ILE A 385 -34.26 15.82 33.34
N GLU A 386 -34.23 16.08 34.64
CA GLU A 386 -33.65 17.28 35.21
C GLU A 386 -32.32 16.93 35.87
N ILE A 387 -31.25 17.61 35.46
CA ILE A 387 -29.88 17.35 35.92
C ILE A 387 -29.29 18.64 36.47
N SER A 388 -28.87 18.61 37.73
CA SER A 388 -28.12 19.69 38.36
C SER A 388 -26.69 19.22 38.65
N TYR A 389 -25.72 19.89 38.02
CA TYR A 389 -24.28 19.62 38.14
C TYR A 389 -23.49 20.93 38.29
N ASN A 390 -22.29 20.86 38.87
CA ASN A 390 -21.43 22.03 39.11
C ASN A 390 -20.33 22.15 38.05
N GLU A 391 -19.50 21.12 37.91
CA GLU A 391 -18.38 21.08 36.97
C GLU A 391 -18.36 19.72 36.28
N ILE A 392 -17.97 19.74 35.00
CA ILE A 392 -17.84 18.54 34.18
C ILE A 392 -16.42 18.00 34.37
N PRO A 393 -16.24 16.82 34.98
CA PRO A 393 -14.92 16.22 35.15
C PRO A 393 -14.32 15.81 33.79
N VAL A 394 -13.00 15.82 33.70
CA VAL A 394 -12.27 15.39 32.49
C VAL A 394 -11.61 14.04 32.78
N PRO A 395 -11.86 12.99 31.99
CA PRO A 395 -11.28 11.67 32.24
C PRO A 395 -9.77 11.64 31.99
N GLU A 396 -9.08 10.79 32.75
CA GLU A 396 -7.64 10.59 32.63
C GLU A 396 -7.35 9.24 31.95
N VAL A 397 -6.83 9.29 30.72
CA VAL A 397 -6.60 8.11 29.88
C VAL A 397 -5.13 8.00 29.50
N ASP A 398 -4.52 6.85 29.77
CA ASP A 398 -3.19 6.51 29.30
C ASP A 398 -3.23 6.14 27.80
N GLU A 399 -2.90 7.11 26.94
CA GLU A 399 -2.90 6.91 25.49
C GLU A 399 -1.74 6.01 25.00
N VAL A 400 -2.07 5.08 24.11
CA VAL A 400 -1.11 4.21 23.41
C VAL A 400 -1.12 4.58 21.94
N TYR A 401 0.03 5.02 21.44
CA TYR A 401 0.15 5.58 20.11
C TYR A 401 0.60 4.50 19.12
N TYR A 402 -0.24 4.19 18.12
CA TYR A 402 0.02 3.14 17.12
C TYR A 402 1.42 3.24 16.47
N LEU A 403 1.83 4.43 16.03
CA LEU A 403 3.14 4.59 15.39
C LEU A 403 4.30 4.54 16.37
N ARG A 404 4.18 5.17 17.53
CA ARG A 404 5.27 5.27 18.51
C ARG A 404 5.51 3.95 19.23
N ASP A 405 4.43 3.32 19.69
CA ASP A 405 4.50 2.24 20.68
C ASP A 405 4.47 0.85 20.04
N ILE A 406 3.90 0.70 18.83
CA ILE A 406 3.77 -0.61 18.15
C ILE A 406 4.76 -0.82 17.03
N ALA A 407 5.28 0.25 16.44
CA ALA A 407 6.38 0.09 15.52
C ALA A 407 7.62 -0.53 16.21
N ASN A 408 7.68 -0.57 17.55
CA ASN A 408 8.85 -1.04 18.31
C ASN A 408 10.14 -0.35 17.82
N ILE A 409 9.99 0.87 17.29
CA ILE A 409 11.07 1.72 16.79
C ILE A 409 11.54 2.55 17.98
N SER A 410 12.27 1.91 18.88
CA SER A 410 13.01 2.65 19.89
C SER A 410 14.25 3.27 19.26
N LEU A 411 14.34 4.61 19.31
CA LEU A 411 15.55 5.37 18.95
C LEU A 411 16.78 4.94 19.79
N LEU A 412 16.56 4.27 20.91
CA LEU A 412 17.61 3.76 21.82
C LEU A 412 18.15 2.39 21.38
N SER A 413 17.48 1.68 20.45
CA SER A 413 17.90 0.38 19.93
C SER A 413 17.95 0.38 18.39
N PRO A 414 18.91 1.07 17.75
CA PRO A 414 18.94 1.27 16.29
C PRO A 414 18.96 -0.04 15.48
N LEU A 415 19.34 -1.17 16.07
CA LEU A 415 19.33 -2.49 15.44
C LEU A 415 17.92 -2.95 15.02
N THR A 416 16.86 -2.54 15.74
CA THR A 416 15.47 -2.92 15.39
C THR A 416 15.00 -2.20 14.12
N ILE A 417 15.58 -1.05 13.78
CA ILE A 417 15.27 -0.27 12.58
C ILE A 417 16.14 -0.73 11.39
N ILE A 418 17.41 -1.03 11.65
CA ILE A 418 18.38 -1.36 10.60
C ILE A 418 18.06 -2.72 9.96
N ASN A 419 17.72 -3.74 10.75
CA ASN A 419 17.55 -5.11 10.23
C ASN A 419 16.44 -5.24 9.15
N PRO A 420 15.22 -4.71 9.35
CA PRO A 420 14.17 -4.71 8.32
C PRO A 420 14.60 -3.98 7.04
N ILE A 421 15.33 -2.88 7.17
CA ILE A 421 15.77 -2.07 6.02
C ILE A 421 16.87 -2.79 5.25
N VAL A 422 17.83 -3.41 5.96
CA VAL A 422 18.86 -4.26 5.34
C VAL A 422 18.22 -5.43 4.59
N TYR A 423 17.20 -6.06 5.16
CA TYR A 423 16.43 -7.09 4.49
C TYR A 423 15.76 -6.58 3.21
N LEU A 424 15.09 -5.41 3.27
CA LEU A 424 14.48 -4.81 2.08
C LEU A 424 15.51 -4.42 1.01
N ILE A 425 16.69 -3.93 1.40
CA ILE A 425 17.78 -3.66 0.45
C ILE A 425 18.22 -4.96 -0.23
N PHE A 426 18.41 -6.04 0.54
CA PHE A 426 18.79 -7.32 -0.06
C PHE A 426 17.71 -7.84 -1.01
N ASN A 427 16.47 -7.89 -0.55
CA ASN A 427 15.33 -8.47 -1.25
C ASN A 427 14.90 -7.64 -2.49
N LEU A 428 14.93 -6.31 -2.40
CA LEU A 428 14.34 -5.42 -3.42
C LEU A 428 15.36 -4.61 -4.23
N PHE A 429 16.64 -4.64 -3.85
CA PHE A 429 17.71 -4.02 -4.62
C PHE A 429 18.72 -5.04 -5.11
N ILE A 430 19.33 -5.83 -4.21
CA ILE A 430 20.41 -6.76 -4.58
C ILE A 430 19.87 -7.93 -5.41
N ALA A 431 18.83 -8.62 -4.94
CA ALA A 431 18.29 -9.79 -5.64
C ALA A 431 17.74 -9.45 -7.04
N PRO A 432 16.91 -8.40 -7.23
CA PRO A 432 16.42 -8.02 -8.55
C PRO A 432 17.55 -7.60 -9.50
N LEU A 433 18.56 -6.88 -9.00
CA LEU A 433 19.69 -6.46 -9.82
C LEU A 433 20.52 -7.67 -10.27
N SER A 434 20.75 -8.64 -9.38
CA SER A 434 21.40 -9.90 -9.75
C SER A 434 20.62 -10.64 -10.85
N TYR A 435 19.28 -10.62 -10.77
CA TYR A 435 18.41 -11.25 -11.77
C TYR A 435 18.49 -10.54 -13.13
N ILE A 436 18.48 -9.19 -13.14
CA ILE A 436 18.67 -8.42 -14.38
C ILE A 436 20.01 -8.74 -15.03
N VAL A 437 21.09 -8.89 -14.26
CA VAL A 437 22.40 -9.29 -14.80
C VAL A 437 22.33 -10.66 -15.47
N VAL A 438 21.60 -11.62 -14.87
CA VAL A 438 21.35 -12.93 -15.49
C VAL A 438 20.57 -12.78 -16.81
N LEU A 439 19.50 -11.97 -16.84
CA LEU A 439 18.74 -11.73 -18.07
C LEU A 439 19.57 -11.06 -19.16
N VAL A 440 20.41 -10.09 -18.82
CA VAL A 440 21.33 -9.43 -19.77
C VAL A 440 22.36 -10.42 -20.31
N SER A 441 22.93 -11.25 -19.45
CA SER A 441 23.89 -12.30 -19.85
C SER A 441 23.25 -13.32 -20.80
N SER A 442 22.05 -13.79 -20.47
CA SER A 442 21.27 -14.70 -21.33
C SER A 442 20.90 -14.05 -22.67
N SER A 443 20.50 -12.77 -22.65
CA SER A 443 20.22 -12.00 -23.86
C SER A 443 21.45 -11.89 -24.76
N TYR A 444 22.63 -11.67 -24.17
CA TYR A 444 23.89 -11.61 -24.91
C TYR A 444 24.26 -12.96 -25.53
N ALA A 445 24.10 -14.06 -24.78
CA ALA A 445 24.35 -15.41 -25.28
C ALA A 445 23.45 -15.74 -26.48
N LEU A 446 22.15 -15.39 -26.38
CA LEU A 446 21.20 -15.56 -27.47
C LEU A 446 21.51 -14.64 -28.66
N ALA A 447 21.90 -13.38 -28.43
CA ALA A 447 22.26 -12.45 -29.50
C ALA A 447 23.48 -12.93 -30.30
N LYS A 448 24.45 -13.54 -29.62
CA LYS A 448 25.60 -14.16 -30.27
C LYS A 448 25.19 -15.36 -31.13
N LEU A 449 24.22 -16.15 -30.69
CA LEU A 449 23.67 -17.28 -31.45
C LEU A 449 22.91 -16.81 -32.70
N ILE A 450 22.09 -15.76 -32.59
CA ILE A 450 21.29 -15.22 -33.70
C ILE A 450 22.15 -14.43 -34.69
N GLY A 451 23.01 -13.55 -34.18
CA GLY A 451 23.78 -12.59 -35.00
C GLY A 451 25.13 -13.11 -35.53
N GLY A 452 25.67 -14.20 -34.96
CA GLY A 452 26.96 -14.79 -35.36
C GLY A 452 28.19 -13.90 -35.12
N THR A 453 28.03 -12.73 -34.50
CA THR A 453 29.08 -11.74 -34.22
C THR A 453 28.89 -11.15 -32.82
N THR A 454 29.97 -10.83 -32.13
CA THR A 454 29.91 -10.14 -30.83
C THR A 454 29.37 -8.71 -31.01
N PRO A 455 28.26 -8.32 -30.36
CA PRO A 455 27.75 -6.95 -30.45
C PRO A 455 28.77 -5.93 -29.93
N SER A 456 29.05 -4.91 -30.74
CA SER A 456 30.11 -3.92 -30.51
C SER A 456 29.86 -3.02 -29.30
N LEU A 457 28.60 -2.85 -28.87
CA LEU A 457 28.21 -2.04 -27.72
C LEU A 457 28.88 -2.50 -26.41
N PHE A 458 29.06 -3.80 -26.21
CA PHE A 458 29.73 -4.32 -25.02
C PHE A 458 31.26 -4.33 -25.13
N ARG A 459 31.85 -4.25 -26.33
CA ARG A 459 33.30 -4.06 -26.50
C ARG A 459 33.73 -2.67 -26.00
N ALA A 460 32.87 -1.67 -26.12
CA ALA A 460 33.07 -0.35 -25.53
C ALA A 460 32.91 -0.33 -24.01
N LEU A 461 32.03 -1.17 -23.44
CA LEU A 461 31.80 -1.26 -21.99
C LEU A 461 32.77 -2.20 -21.26
N THR A 462 33.36 -3.19 -21.95
CA THR A 462 34.26 -4.19 -21.34
C THR A 462 35.73 -3.97 -21.66
N VAL A 463 36.06 -3.22 -22.72
CA VAL A 463 37.46 -2.90 -23.07
C VAL A 463 37.76 -1.45 -22.69
N GLY A 464 37.64 -1.16 -21.38
CA GLY A 464 38.49 -0.16 -20.76
C GLY A 464 39.90 -0.75 -20.65
N GLY A 465 40.69 -0.69 -21.73
CA GLY A 465 42.07 -1.17 -21.70
C GLY A 465 42.55 -1.74 -23.04
N ARG A 466 42.85 -0.84 -23.98
CA ARG A 466 44.00 -0.87 -24.91
C ARG A 466 43.77 0.18 -26.00
N LEU A 467 44.07 1.42 -25.63
CA LEU A 467 44.76 2.37 -26.51
C LEU A 467 46.24 2.34 -26.13
#